data_AF-A0A7V6FDM1-F1
#
_entry.id   AF-A0A7V6FDM1-F1
#
_cell.length_a   1.000
_cell.length_b   1.000
_cell.length_c   1.000
_cell.angle_alpha   90.00
_cell.angle_beta   90.00
_cell.angle_gamma   90.00
#
_symmetry.space_group_name_H-M   'P 1'
#
loop_
_entity.id
_entity.type
_entity.pdbx_description
1 polymer ?
#
loop_
_entity_poly.entity_id
_entity_poly.type
_entity_poly.pdbx_seq_one_letter_code
_entity_poly.pdbx_strand_id
1 'polypeptide(L)'
;MADEPVDEEEAPMEDPAIEEGPVTVDETETQEEESPELMAAPYIPPYTPTDGATSIQVTKHWIGVPEGLPYPTAHLVLYDVDDPGTVVKEVYLSPTQPGDSTQTHIWHGVDTFKMVGGVRTPITYSVRETDLEGYSTTGPNITPRYANTNIRVTPNNSTHWPLQTPDYIITKVTQNGPWVIWTLDHTPEADRAAFIAMVLAAGGDLGPFGSLSINDPIIWLEGPQVDVDIFPDDSKAGQITIDIQYNPDGTVAYSEINYQGESTWAQFLLGSYTPANYEMTNEYAPRGYWTPTAAKVLTGRELIAGEFSFEIYEIIDGERVRVGTATNNADGTITFEQIVYTPEDIGTHEYVIVEVSGGLGGVEYSETEIFVTVVVGPTEGSPTLTVTATYEPDHKTFSNSYSATGSWTPEVTKVLTGRALRDGEFSFEVREGDEVISTGRNDATGKVTFQPSIEYTLDDVGTHSYTIREVNGNLGGVEYDI
;
A
#
# COMPACT_ATOMS: atom_id res chain seq x y z
N MET A 1 5.08 40.80 79.02
CA MET A 1 4.14 41.90 78.76
C MET A 1 3.42 41.46 77.51
N ALA A 2 2.29 40.73 77.59
CA ALA A 2 0.93 41.24 77.89
C ALA A 2 0.65 42.50 77.03
N ASP A 3 -0.27 42.51 76.08
CA ASP A 3 -1.69 42.21 76.22
C ASP A 3 -2.38 41.77 74.91
N GLU A 4 -3.39 40.92 75.09
CA GLU A 4 -4.54 40.56 74.24
C GLU A 4 -5.54 41.77 74.08
N PRO A 5 -6.64 41.77 73.29
CA PRO A 5 -7.55 40.62 73.11
C PRO A 5 -8.29 40.45 71.76
N VAL A 6 -8.99 39.32 71.71
CA VAL A 6 -10.08 38.89 70.82
C VAL A 6 -11.41 39.20 71.51
N ASP A 7 -12.45 39.53 70.75
CA ASP A 7 -13.89 39.33 71.04
C ASP A 7 -14.65 39.62 69.73
N GLU A 8 -15.76 39.03 69.33
CA GLU A 8 -16.69 38.02 69.86
C GLU A 8 -17.53 37.63 68.61
N GLU A 9 -17.72 36.34 68.33
CA GLU A 9 -19.01 35.62 68.48
C GLU A 9 -20.08 35.91 67.39
N GLU A 10 -20.40 34.86 66.61
CA GLU A 10 -21.77 34.34 66.39
C GLU A 10 -21.90 33.63 65.02
N ALA A 11 -22.32 32.37 65.06
CA ALA A 11 -22.99 31.63 63.98
C ALA A 11 -24.45 31.41 64.47
N PRO A 12 -25.50 31.12 63.64
CA PRO A 12 -25.42 30.19 62.51
C PRO A 12 -26.48 30.33 61.36
N MET A 13 -26.43 29.36 60.43
CA MET A 13 -27.48 28.84 59.52
C MET A 13 -28.07 29.75 58.42
N GLU A 14 -27.86 29.37 57.15
CA GLU A 14 -28.86 28.64 56.32
C GLU A 14 -28.26 28.36 54.92
N ASP A 15 -28.42 27.12 54.45
CA ASP A 15 -28.21 26.68 53.06
C ASP A 15 -29.57 26.75 52.36
N PRO A 16 -29.64 27.16 51.08
CA PRO A 16 -29.88 26.10 50.10
C PRO A 16 -29.19 26.31 48.73
N ALA A 17 -28.54 25.24 48.27
CA ALA A 17 -28.61 24.63 46.95
C ALA A 17 -28.70 25.57 45.72
N ILE A 18 -27.63 25.58 44.91
CA ILE A 18 -27.69 25.98 43.50
C ILE A 18 -27.22 24.80 42.65
N GLU A 19 -28.07 24.45 41.69
CA GLU A 19 -27.90 23.39 40.68
C GLU A 19 -26.62 23.56 39.86
N GLU A 20 -25.84 22.48 39.76
CA GLU A 20 -24.80 22.31 38.75
C GLU A 20 -25.47 22.01 37.40
N GLY A 21 -25.55 23.01 36.52
CA GLY A 21 -25.77 22.83 35.09
C GLY A 21 -24.44 22.54 34.39
N PRO A 22 -24.41 21.69 33.34
CA PRO A 22 -23.17 21.17 32.79
C PRO A 22 -22.38 22.25 32.05
N VAL A 23 -21.10 22.36 32.40
CA VAL A 23 -20.09 23.07 31.62
C VAL A 23 -19.84 22.25 30.36
N THR A 24 -20.36 22.71 29.22
CA THR A 24 -19.95 22.22 27.90
C THR A 24 -18.53 22.72 27.64
N VAL A 25 -17.57 21.81 27.78
CA VAL A 25 -16.21 22.01 27.27
C VAL A 25 -16.31 21.96 25.75
N ASP A 26 -15.83 23.02 25.12
CA ASP A 26 -15.65 23.13 23.68
C ASP A 26 -14.60 22.09 23.28
N GLU A 27 -15.05 20.91 22.86
CA GLU A 27 -14.20 19.92 22.20
C GLU A 27 -13.89 20.48 20.82
N THR A 28 -12.73 21.11 20.70
CA THR A 28 -12.06 21.27 19.41
C THR A 28 -11.82 19.85 18.89
N GLU A 29 -12.70 19.37 18.00
CA GLU A 29 -12.40 18.26 17.09
C GLU A 29 -11.16 18.68 16.29
N THR A 30 -9.99 18.28 16.77
CA THR A 30 -8.86 18.03 15.90
C THR A 30 -9.33 16.93 14.95
N GLN A 31 -9.75 17.32 13.75
CA GLN A 31 -9.74 16.41 12.62
C GLN A 31 -8.33 15.84 12.56
N GLU A 32 -8.20 14.57 12.93
CA GLU A 32 -7.07 13.76 12.51
C GLU A 32 -7.06 13.90 10.99
N GLU A 33 -6.05 14.58 10.45
CA GLU A 33 -5.72 14.44 9.05
C GLU A 33 -5.51 12.95 8.82
N GLU A 34 -6.49 12.29 8.23
CA GLU A 34 -6.30 10.98 7.62
C GLU A 34 -5.20 11.16 6.59
N SER A 35 -3.99 10.81 7.03
CA SER A 35 -2.85 10.57 6.18
C SER A 35 -3.33 9.68 5.04
N PRO A 36 -2.99 9.97 3.77
CA PRO A 36 -3.35 9.08 2.69
C PRO A 36 -2.55 7.77 2.85
N GLU A 37 -3.10 6.81 3.62
CA GLU A 37 -2.81 5.40 3.42
C GLU A 37 -3.33 5.08 2.00
N LEU A 38 -2.49 4.69 1.06
CA LEU A 38 -1.84 3.39 1.07
C LEU A 38 -0.43 3.52 0.49
N MET A 39 0.58 3.58 1.36
CA MET A 39 1.81 2.83 1.07
C MET A 39 1.33 1.39 0.88
N ALA A 40 1.38 0.90 -0.37
CA ALA A 40 1.08 -0.48 -0.67
C ALA A 40 1.76 -1.37 0.37
N ALA A 41 1.02 -2.31 0.96
CA ALA A 41 1.65 -3.35 1.78
C ALA A 41 2.89 -3.84 1.02
N PRO A 42 4.07 -3.95 1.68
CA PRO A 42 5.32 -4.23 0.98
C PRO A 42 5.07 -5.42 0.06
N TYR A 43 5.25 -5.20 -1.24
CA TYR A 43 4.99 -6.23 -2.24
C TYR A 43 5.76 -7.48 -1.81
N ILE A 44 5.04 -8.53 -1.43
CA ILE A 44 5.64 -9.81 -1.09
C ILE A 44 5.76 -10.55 -2.42
N PRO A 45 6.94 -10.58 -3.07
CA PRO A 45 7.09 -11.31 -4.32
C PRO A 45 6.73 -12.79 -4.13
N PRO A 46 6.28 -13.47 -5.19
CA PRO A 46 5.97 -14.90 -5.14
C PRO A 46 7.18 -15.67 -4.63
N TYR A 47 7.04 -16.28 -3.47
CA TYR A 47 8.07 -17.08 -2.83
C TYR A 47 7.99 -18.52 -3.32
N THR A 48 9.12 -19.08 -3.73
CA THR A 48 9.26 -20.53 -3.88
C THR A 48 9.95 -21.05 -2.63
N PRO A 49 9.39 -22.05 -1.92
CA PRO A 49 10.03 -22.58 -0.75
C PRO A 49 11.25 -23.46 -0.93
N THR A 50 12.21 -23.31 -0.03
CA THR A 50 13.23 -24.34 0.23
C THR A 50 12.90 -25.02 1.54
N ASP A 51 12.61 -26.31 1.48
CA ASP A 51 12.41 -27.15 2.66
C ASP A 51 13.78 -27.62 3.21
N GLY A 52 13.95 -27.58 4.52
CA GLY A 52 15.00 -28.35 5.18
C GLY A 52 16.44 -27.86 5.02
N ALA A 53 16.65 -26.65 4.52
CA ALA A 53 17.98 -26.05 4.35
C ALA A 53 18.68 -25.78 5.69
N THR A 54 19.99 -26.00 5.77
CA THR A 54 20.92 -25.52 6.81
C THR A 54 21.82 -24.40 6.31
N SER A 55 21.92 -24.25 4.99
CA SER A 55 22.54 -23.11 4.37
C SER A 55 21.67 -22.56 3.25
N ILE A 56 21.61 -21.22 3.20
CA ILE A 56 20.85 -20.45 2.22
C ILE A 56 21.78 -19.38 1.67
N GLN A 57 22.00 -19.42 0.36
CA GLN A 57 22.73 -18.41 -0.37
C GLN A 57 21.74 -17.38 -0.93
N VAL A 58 22.15 -16.12 -0.91
CA VAL A 58 21.50 -15.06 -1.66
C VAL A 58 22.53 -14.38 -2.54
N THR A 59 22.18 -14.25 -3.82
CA THR A 59 22.95 -13.52 -4.81
C THR A 59 22.17 -12.26 -5.17
N LYS A 60 22.80 -11.12 -4.92
CA LYS A 60 22.25 -9.80 -5.20
C LYS A 60 22.93 -9.21 -6.43
N HIS A 61 22.15 -8.95 -7.47
CA HIS A 61 22.58 -8.19 -8.63
C HIS A 61 22.19 -6.72 -8.44
N TRP A 62 23.11 -5.83 -8.78
CA TRP A 62 22.89 -4.39 -8.85
C TRP A 62 23.08 -3.98 -10.30
N ILE A 63 22.08 -3.34 -10.89
CA ILE A 63 22.07 -2.93 -12.29
C ILE A 63 21.99 -1.42 -12.36
N GLY A 64 22.89 -0.80 -13.15
CA GLY A 64 22.84 0.62 -13.45
C GLY A 64 23.13 1.56 -12.27
N VAL A 65 23.86 1.12 -11.23
CA VAL A 65 24.19 1.97 -10.06
C VAL A 65 24.88 3.27 -10.54
N PRO A 66 24.35 4.46 -10.25
CA PRO A 66 24.89 5.70 -10.78
C PRO A 66 26.21 6.10 -10.12
N GLU A 67 27.07 6.79 -10.88
CA GLU A 67 28.30 7.38 -10.34
C GLU A 67 27.96 8.64 -9.51
N GLY A 68 28.65 8.83 -8.38
CA GLY A 68 28.54 10.04 -7.55
C GLY A 68 27.37 10.06 -6.56
N LEU A 69 26.48 9.06 -6.56
CA LEU A 69 25.48 8.89 -5.50
C LEU A 69 26.01 7.99 -4.37
N PRO A 70 25.51 8.15 -3.13
CA PRO A 70 25.70 7.15 -2.08
C PRO A 70 25.18 5.78 -2.54
N TYR A 71 25.95 4.73 -2.24
CA TYR A 71 25.50 3.39 -2.59
C TYR A 71 24.29 2.96 -1.74
N PRO A 72 23.26 2.38 -2.36
CA PRO A 72 22.11 1.86 -1.63
C PRO A 72 22.54 0.70 -0.72
N THR A 73 21.79 0.45 0.35
CA THR A 73 22.02 -0.69 1.25
C THR A 73 20.77 -1.54 1.31
N ALA A 74 20.80 -2.68 0.63
CA ALA A 74 19.77 -3.70 0.68
C ALA A 74 19.78 -4.39 2.05
N HIS A 75 18.65 -4.33 2.76
CA HIS A 75 18.43 -5.14 3.96
C HIS A 75 17.67 -6.40 3.58
N LEU A 76 18.35 -7.54 3.65
CA LEU A 76 17.81 -8.84 3.32
C LEU A 76 17.52 -9.62 4.59
N VAL A 77 16.29 -10.14 4.70
CA VAL A 77 15.82 -10.90 5.86
C VAL A 77 15.44 -12.29 5.42
N LEU A 78 16.06 -13.28 6.05
CA LEU A 78 15.62 -14.66 6.03
C LEU A 78 14.51 -14.86 7.08
N TYR A 79 13.40 -15.47 6.70
CA TYR A 79 12.27 -15.73 7.58
C TYR A 79 11.65 -17.12 7.37
N ASP A 80 11.01 -17.65 8.41
CA ASP A 80 10.17 -18.85 8.35
C ASP A 80 8.81 -18.47 7.75
N VAL A 81 8.37 -19.20 6.74
CA VAL A 81 7.16 -18.87 5.98
C VAL A 81 5.88 -19.04 6.79
N ASP A 82 5.90 -19.92 7.80
CA ASP A 82 4.76 -20.03 8.71
C ASP A 82 4.75 -18.91 9.78
N ASP A 83 5.85 -18.17 9.92
CA ASP A 83 5.98 -17.01 10.81
C ASP A 83 6.76 -15.86 10.15
N PRO A 84 6.16 -15.21 9.13
CA PRO A 84 6.85 -14.21 8.33
C PRO A 84 7.22 -12.94 9.12
N GLY A 85 6.65 -12.72 10.31
CA GLY A 85 7.01 -11.59 11.16
C GLY A 85 8.41 -11.72 11.79
N THR A 86 8.91 -12.94 11.93
CA THR A 86 10.13 -13.23 12.68
C THR A 86 11.37 -13.22 11.78
N VAL A 87 12.39 -12.45 12.20
CA VAL A 87 13.72 -12.45 11.57
C VAL A 87 14.47 -13.68 12.05
N VAL A 88 14.80 -14.59 11.13
CA VAL A 88 15.64 -15.76 11.41
C VAL A 88 17.12 -15.36 11.33
N LYS A 89 17.51 -14.76 10.20
CA LYS A 89 18.83 -14.16 9.94
C LYS A 89 18.66 -12.97 9.01
N GLU A 90 19.64 -12.08 8.98
CA GLU A 90 19.63 -10.92 8.11
C GLU A 90 21.03 -10.59 7.57
N VAL A 91 21.09 -9.84 6.49
CA VAL A 91 22.33 -9.27 5.95
C VAL A 91 22.07 -7.92 5.31
N TYR A 92 23.07 -7.05 5.35
CA TYR A 92 23.08 -5.77 4.63
C TYR A 92 24.09 -5.85 3.49
N LEU A 93 23.63 -5.61 2.27
CA LEU A 93 24.46 -5.63 1.06
C LEU A 93 24.41 -4.27 0.37
N SER A 94 25.55 -3.76 -0.07
CA SER A 94 25.66 -2.48 -0.78
C SER A 94 26.67 -2.63 -1.91
N PRO A 95 26.40 -2.15 -3.14
CA PRO A 95 27.34 -2.24 -4.24
C PRO A 95 28.67 -1.55 -3.87
N THR A 96 29.77 -2.02 -4.46
CA THR A 96 31.13 -1.48 -4.16
C THR A 96 31.64 -0.55 -5.25
N GLN A 97 30.93 -0.45 -6.37
CA GLN A 97 31.30 0.33 -7.54
C GLN A 97 30.03 0.80 -8.29
N PRO A 98 30.11 1.86 -9.10
CA PRO A 98 29.05 2.23 -10.03
C PRO A 98 28.91 1.19 -11.15
N GLY A 99 27.78 1.23 -11.84
CA GLY A 99 27.39 0.29 -12.89
C GLY A 99 26.91 -1.04 -12.33
N ASP A 100 27.04 -2.08 -13.14
CA ASP A 100 26.54 -3.40 -12.78
C ASP A 100 27.51 -4.11 -11.83
N SER A 101 26.98 -4.74 -10.79
CA SER A 101 27.76 -5.56 -9.86
C SER A 101 26.94 -6.71 -9.29
N THR A 102 27.62 -7.67 -8.67
CA THR A 102 26.98 -8.83 -8.04
C THR A 102 27.66 -9.14 -6.72
N GLN A 103 26.86 -9.46 -5.71
CA GLN A 103 27.32 -9.87 -4.39
C GLN A 103 26.63 -11.14 -3.98
N THR A 104 27.33 -11.96 -3.20
CA THR A 104 26.79 -13.21 -2.69
C THR A 104 26.98 -13.22 -1.18
N HIS A 105 25.94 -13.64 -0.48
CA HIS A 105 25.99 -13.92 0.95
C HIS A 105 25.43 -15.31 1.21
N ILE A 106 25.96 -16.02 2.20
CA ILE A 106 25.48 -17.34 2.60
C ILE A 106 25.18 -17.30 4.09
N TRP A 107 23.92 -17.53 4.44
CA TRP A 107 23.52 -17.83 5.80
C TRP A 107 23.70 -19.31 6.05
N HIS A 108 24.60 -19.69 6.94
CA HIS A 108 24.76 -21.07 7.40
C HIS A 108 24.11 -21.27 8.78
N GLY A 109 23.92 -22.54 9.16
CA GLY A 109 23.41 -22.94 10.46
C GLY A 109 21.99 -22.43 10.70
N VAL A 110 21.13 -22.49 9.69
CA VAL A 110 19.69 -22.28 9.86
C VAL A 110 19.04 -23.59 10.30
N ASP A 111 18.01 -23.51 11.14
CA ASP A 111 17.37 -24.69 11.70
C ASP A 111 16.58 -25.45 10.63
N THR A 112 16.71 -26.77 10.57
CA THR A 112 15.97 -27.56 9.57
C THR A 112 14.57 -27.94 10.01
N PHE A 113 14.27 -27.78 11.31
CA PHE A 113 12.99 -28.13 11.91
C PHE A 113 12.69 -27.27 13.13
N LYS A 114 11.40 -27.11 13.39
CA LYS A 114 10.84 -26.53 14.61
C LYS A 114 9.93 -27.55 15.31
N MET A 115 9.76 -27.40 16.62
CA MET A 115 8.85 -28.24 17.39
C MET A 115 7.47 -27.59 17.43
N VAL A 116 6.49 -28.18 16.74
CA VAL A 116 5.09 -27.72 16.75
C VAL A 116 4.25 -28.75 17.50
N GLY A 117 3.77 -28.41 18.69
CA GLY A 117 2.98 -29.32 19.52
C GLY A 117 3.71 -30.61 19.91
N GLY A 118 5.05 -30.57 20.05
CA GLY A 118 5.88 -31.74 20.35
C GLY A 118 6.24 -32.61 19.15
N VAL A 119 5.81 -32.24 17.94
CA VAL A 119 6.17 -32.89 16.68
C VAL A 119 7.29 -32.10 16.01
N ARG A 120 8.30 -32.81 15.49
CA ARG A 120 9.37 -32.25 14.66
C ARG A 120 8.80 -31.93 13.27
N THR A 121 8.70 -30.64 12.94
CA THR A 121 8.15 -30.13 11.68
C THR A 121 9.25 -29.43 10.88
N PRO A 122 9.44 -29.74 9.58
CA PRO A 122 10.43 -29.05 8.75
C PRO A 122 10.17 -27.53 8.68
N ILE A 123 11.24 -26.73 8.60
CA ILE A 123 11.13 -25.29 8.40
C ILE A 123 11.26 -24.97 6.91
N THR A 124 10.36 -24.10 6.45
CA THR A 124 10.33 -23.60 5.09
C THR A 124 10.76 -22.14 5.08
N TYR A 125 11.91 -21.84 4.45
CA TYR A 125 12.58 -20.53 4.57
C TYR A 125 12.50 -19.66 3.34
N SER A 126 12.21 -18.37 3.50
CA SER A 126 12.15 -17.36 2.44
C SER A 126 13.08 -16.19 2.71
N VAL A 127 13.40 -15.44 1.66
CA VAL A 127 14.14 -14.18 1.73
C VAL A 127 13.20 -13.05 1.30
N ARG A 128 13.22 -11.95 2.05
CA ARG A 128 12.66 -10.67 1.59
C ARG A 128 13.74 -9.60 1.62
N GLU A 129 13.53 -8.58 0.80
CA GLU A 129 14.30 -7.35 0.80
C GLU A 129 13.38 -6.19 1.21
N THR A 130 13.93 -5.22 1.95
CA THR A 130 13.24 -3.94 2.18
C THR A 130 13.37 -3.05 0.93
N ASP A 131 12.28 -2.39 0.54
CA ASP A 131 12.25 -1.49 -0.63
C ASP A 131 13.37 -0.45 -0.56
N LEU A 132 14.07 -0.29 -1.69
CA LEU A 132 15.15 0.68 -1.84
C LEU A 132 14.66 1.83 -2.72
N GLU A 133 14.64 3.02 -2.14
CA GLU A 133 14.25 4.23 -2.86
C GLU A 133 15.11 4.42 -4.12
N GLY A 134 14.43 4.64 -5.25
CA GLY A 134 15.07 4.81 -6.55
C GLY A 134 15.52 3.53 -7.25
N TYR A 135 15.20 2.35 -6.71
CA TYR A 135 15.50 1.07 -7.32
C TYR A 135 14.23 0.23 -7.49
N SER A 136 14.11 -0.48 -8.61
CA SER A 136 13.16 -1.58 -8.73
C SER A 136 13.83 -2.88 -8.30
N THR A 137 13.13 -3.68 -7.49
CA THR A 137 13.61 -4.99 -7.06
C THR A 137 12.85 -6.12 -7.76
N THR A 138 13.56 -7.16 -8.18
CA THR A 138 12.94 -8.43 -8.57
C THR A 138 12.73 -9.30 -7.34
N GLY A 139 11.60 -10.03 -7.33
CA GLY A 139 11.39 -11.09 -6.36
C GLY A 139 12.51 -12.15 -6.36
N PRO A 140 12.67 -12.88 -5.26
CA PRO A 140 13.76 -13.83 -5.11
C PRO A 140 13.47 -15.09 -5.95
N ASN A 141 14.28 -15.33 -6.98
CA ASN A 141 14.20 -16.55 -7.79
C ASN A 141 15.10 -17.62 -7.18
N ILE A 142 14.58 -18.84 -6.99
CA ILE A 142 15.41 -19.96 -6.51
C ILE A 142 16.06 -20.67 -7.68
N THR A 143 17.38 -20.81 -7.60
CA THR A 143 18.12 -21.76 -8.44
C THR A 143 18.18 -23.14 -7.75
N PRO A 144 18.01 -24.26 -8.50
CA PRO A 144 18.05 -25.61 -7.93
C PRO A 144 19.37 -25.90 -7.20
N ARG A 145 19.29 -26.73 -6.14
CA ARG A 145 20.47 -27.25 -5.45
C ARG A 145 21.19 -28.28 -6.33
N TYR A 146 22.53 -28.31 -6.28
CA TYR A 146 23.39 -29.28 -6.96
C TYR A 146 24.36 -29.94 -5.97
N ALA A 147 24.65 -31.23 -6.16
CA ALA A 147 25.73 -31.89 -5.43
C ALA A 147 27.10 -31.42 -5.91
N ASN A 148 27.96 -31.01 -4.99
CA ASN A 148 29.38 -30.85 -5.23
C ASN A 148 30.14 -32.01 -4.57
N THR A 149 30.67 -32.91 -5.39
CA THR A 149 31.28 -34.14 -4.91
C THR A 149 32.81 -34.05 -4.85
N ASN A 150 33.34 -33.45 -3.77
CA ASN A 150 34.69 -33.78 -3.32
C ASN A 150 34.68 -35.13 -2.57
N ILE A 151 34.37 -36.20 -3.30
CA ILE A 151 34.25 -37.55 -2.74
C ILE A 151 35.60 -38.05 -2.24
N ARG A 152 35.68 -38.30 -0.94
CA ARG A 152 36.82 -38.98 -0.30
C ARG A 152 36.34 -40.24 0.40
N VAL A 153 36.63 -41.39 -0.20
CA VAL A 153 36.52 -42.68 0.48
C VAL A 153 37.76 -42.88 1.34
N THR A 154 37.59 -42.84 2.66
CA THR A 154 38.68 -43.06 3.60
C THR A 154 38.39 -44.29 4.46
N PRO A 155 39.07 -45.43 4.24
CA PRO A 155 39.01 -46.56 5.16
C PRO A 155 39.83 -46.22 6.41
N ASN A 156 39.24 -46.26 7.60
CA ASN A 156 40.02 -46.21 8.85
C ASN A 156 39.31 -46.96 10.00
N ASN A 157 40.06 -47.19 11.09
CA ASN A 157 39.57 -47.81 12.33
C ASN A 157 39.42 -46.81 13.51
N SER A 158 39.60 -45.51 13.26
CA SER A 158 39.31 -44.43 14.20
C SER A 158 37.80 -44.31 14.42
N THR A 159 37.42 -44.14 15.67
CA THR A 159 36.05 -43.84 16.07
C THR A 159 35.73 -42.35 15.98
N HIS A 160 36.74 -41.48 15.88
CA HIS A 160 36.60 -40.02 15.95
C HIS A 160 37.22 -39.34 14.72
N TRP A 161 36.50 -38.38 14.14
CA TRP A 161 36.88 -37.75 12.89
C TRP A 161 36.52 -36.26 12.84
N PRO A 162 37.51 -35.37 12.61
CA PRO A 162 37.21 -33.99 12.26
C PRO A 162 36.61 -33.95 10.85
N LEU A 163 35.47 -33.29 10.71
CA LEU A 163 34.82 -33.12 9.43
C LEU A 163 35.39 -31.88 8.72
N GLN A 164 35.75 -32.00 7.43
CA GLN A 164 36.07 -30.82 6.60
C GLN A 164 34.80 -30.33 5.92
N THR A 165 33.86 -29.82 6.73
CA THR A 165 32.58 -29.20 6.31
C THR A 165 31.78 -29.96 5.22
N PRO A 166 31.51 -31.27 5.37
CA PRO A 166 30.61 -31.98 4.47
C PRO A 166 29.15 -31.64 4.80
N ASP A 167 28.32 -31.52 3.77
CA ASP A 167 26.87 -31.40 3.91
C ASP A 167 26.18 -32.78 3.97
N TYR A 168 26.92 -33.86 3.67
CA TYR A 168 26.45 -35.22 3.89
C TYR A 168 27.58 -36.23 4.10
N ILE A 169 27.24 -37.31 4.79
CA ILE A 169 28.08 -38.48 5.06
C ILE A 169 27.26 -39.72 4.72
N ILE A 170 27.82 -40.64 3.93
CA ILE A 170 27.30 -42.00 3.82
C ILE A 170 28.33 -42.95 4.42
N THR A 171 27.89 -43.80 5.34
CA THR A 171 28.76 -44.80 5.94
C THR A 171 28.06 -46.15 6.10
N LYS A 172 28.88 -47.19 6.28
CA LYS A 172 28.44 -48.52 6.69
C LYS A 172 29.26 -48.93 7.90
N VAL A 173 28.63 -48.96 9.06
CA VAL A 173 29.32 -49.11 10.37
C VAL A 173 29.84 -50.55 10.56
N THR A 174 29.17 -51.54 9.98
CA THR A 174 29.62 -52.94 9.94
C THR A 174 29.35 -53.55 8.57
N GLN A 175 30.11 -54.59 8.19
CA GLN A 175 30.00 -55.21 6.85
C GLN A 175 28.56 -55.66 6.51
N ASN A 176 27.80 -56.08 7.52
CA ASN A 176 26.43 -56.62 7.40
C ASN A 176 25.34 -55.71 8.01
N GLY A 177 25.70 -54.54 8.56
CA GLY A 177 24.76 -53.61 9.17
C GLY A 177 24.04 -52.71 8.15
N PRO A 178 23.08 -51.88 8.61
CA PRO A 178 22.42 -50.89 7.76
C PRO A 178 23.42 -49.84 7.27
N TRP A 179 23.09 -49.19 6.16
CA TRP A 179 23.73 -47.94 5.77
C TRP A 179 23.26 -46.83 6.70
N VAL A 180 24.15 -45.89 6.97
CA VAL A 180 23.80 -44.64 7.63
C VAL A 180 24.07 -43.52 6.64
N ILE A 181 23.02 -42.76 6.34
CA ILE A 181 23.12 -41.52 5.57
C ILE A 181 22.85 -40.40 6.56
N TRP A 182 23.87 -39.59 6.81
CA TRP A 182 23.71 -38.32 7.49
C TRP A 182 23.71 -37.20 6.47
N THR A 183 22.75 -36.28 6.60
CA THR A 183 22.72 -35.02 5.86
C THR A 183 22.66 -33.86 6.83
N LEU A 184 23.37 -32.79 6.51
CA LEU A 184 23.27 -31.55 7.24
C LEU A 184 21.88 -30.94 7.05
N ASP A 185 21.38 -30.97 5.81
CA ASP A 185 20.01 -30.58 5.42
C ASP A 185 18.98 -31.69 5.70
N HIS A 186 17.74 -31.34 6.00
CA HIS A 186 16.63 -32.30 5.99
C HIS A 186 16.39 -32.76 4.54
N THR A 187 16.33 -34.08 4.33
CA THR A 187 16.03 -34.66 3.01
C THR A 187 14.65 -35.31 3.08
N PRO A 188 13.60 -34.65 2.54
CA PRO A 188 12.24 -35.18 2.57
C PRO A 188 12.18 -36.60 2.02
N GLU A 189 11.30 -37.43 2.57
CA GLU A 189 11.23 -38.86 2.21
C GLU A 189 11.02 -39.08 0.70
N ALA A 190 10.23 -38.21 0.06
CA ALA A 190 9.99 -38.21 -1.38
C ALA A 190 11.27 -37.99 -2.22
N ASP A 191 12.26 -37.28 -1.68
CA ASP A 191 13.46 -36.83 -2.39
C ASP A 191 14.68 -37.72 -2.12
N ARG A 192 14.62 -38.60 -1.11
CA ARG A 192 15.74 -39.48 -0.71
C ARG A 192 16.24 -40.39 -1.84
N ALA A 193 15.34 -40.86 -2.71
CA ALA A 193 15.73 -41.65 -3.88
C ALA A 193 16.53 -40.82 -4.89
N ALA A 194 16.11 -39.58 -5.14
CA ALA A 194 16.80 -38.65 -6.03
C ALA A 194 18.15 -38.23 -5.45
N PHE A 195 18.24 -38.02 -4.14
CA PHE A 195 19.50 -37.78 -3.42
C PHE A 195 20.52 -38.88 -3.68
N ILE A 196 20.14 -40.15 -3.44
CA ILE A 196 21.05 -41.29 -3.63
C ILE A 196 21.49 -41.36 -5.10
N ALA A 197 20.56 -41.21 -6.04
CA ALA A 197 20.87 -41.23 -7.46
C ALA A 197 21.87 -40.13 -7.86
N MET A 198 21.68 -38.93 -7.33
CA MET A 198 22.57 -37.78 -7.54
C MET A 198 23.97 -38.02 -6.97
N VAL A 199 24.08 -38.53 -5.73
CA VAL A 199 25.37 -38.86 -5.11
C VAL A 199 26.11 -39.92 -5.92
N LEU A 200 25.42 -40.97 -6.38
CA LEU A 200 26.01 -42.04 -7.18
C LEU A 200 26.44 -41.54 -8.57
N ALA A 201 25.67 -40.66 -9.19
CA ALA A 201 25.99 -40.09 -10.50
C ALA A 201 27.20 -39.15 -10.46
N ALA A 202 27.38 -38.44 -9.34
CA ALA A 202 28.46 -37.48 -9.16
C ALA A 202 29.76 -38.15 -8.67
N GLY A 203 29.75 -39.44 -8.36
CA GLY A 203 30.92 -40.21 -7.94
C GLY A 203 31.65 -40.95 -9.06
N GLY A 204 32.97 -40.77 -9.12
CA GLY A 204 33.84 -41.51 -10.04
C GLY A 204 34.12 -42.93 -9.55
N ASP A 205 35.03 -43.08 -8.57
CA ASP A 205 35.32 -44.36 -7.91
C ASP A 205 34.67 -44.40 -6.52
N LEU A 206 33.51 -45.04 -6.45
CA LEU A 206 32.69 -45.14 -5.24
C LEU A 206 33.01 -46.39 -4.41
N GLY A 207 33.91 -47.27 -4.85
CA GLY A 207 34.19 -48.53 -4.16
C GLY A 207 32.90 -49.32 -3.81
N PRO A 208 32.70 -49.74 -2.54
CA PRO A 208 31.52 -50.50 -2.13
C PRO A 208 30.23 -49.66 -2.08
N PHE A 209 30.31 -48.32 -2.15
CA PHE A 209 29.13 -47.45 -2.17
C PHE A 209 28.42 -47.45 -3.53
N GLY A 210 29.07 -47.89 -4.60
CA GLY A 210 28.48 -47.93 -5.95
C GLY A 210 27.25 -48.85 -6.08
N SER A 211 27.00 -49.72 -5.10
CA SER A 211 25.82 -50.60 -5.06
C SER A 211 24.70 -50.11 -4.14
N LEU A 212 24.85 -48.95 -3.48
CA LEU A 212 23.83 -48.41 -2.58
C LEU A 212 22.50 -48.19 -3.31
N SER A 213 21.41 -48.62 -2.70
CA SER A 213 20.05 -48.43 -3.22
C SER A 213 19.13 -47.89 -2.13
N ILE A 214 18.13 -47.09 -2.50
CA ILE A 214 17.08 -46.62 -1.58
C ILE A 214 16.31 -47.78 -0.91
N ASN A 215 16.32 -48.97 -1.51
CA ASN A 215 15.68 -50.15 -0.95
C ASN A 215 16.56 -50.91 0.06
N ASP A 216 17.82 -50.51 0.25
CA ASP A 216 18.67 -51.07 1.30
C ASP A 216 18.17 -50.65 2.69
N PRO A 217 18.53 -51.38 3.76
CA PRO A 217 18.33 -50.90 5.13
C PRO A 217 19.16 -49.64 5.36
N ILE A 218 18.51 -48.47 5.40
CA ILE A 218 19.15 -47.17 5.57
C ILE A 218 18.59 -46.47 6.80
N ILE A 219 19.47 -45.99 7.66
CA ILE A 219 19.16 -45.05 8.74
C ILE A 219 19.50 -43.65 8.25
N TRP A 220 18.50 -42.77 8.24
CA TRP A 220 18.66 -41.37 7.90
C TRP A 220 18.85 -40.53 9.17
N LEU A 221 19.95 -39.80 9.22
CA LEU A 221 20.29 -38.87 10.30
C LEU A 221 20.35 -37.46 9.70
N GLU A 222 19.79 -36.47 10.37
CA GLU A 222 19.62 -35.13 9.78
C GLU A 222 19.88 -34.04 10.81
N GLY A 223 20.64 -33.03 10.41
CA GLY A 223 20.92 -31.83 11.19
C GLY A 223 22.34 -31.75 11.75
N PRO A 224 22.71 -30.60 12.35
CA PRO A 224 24.07 -30.33 12.83
C PRO A 224 24.40 -31.02 14.16
N GLN A 225 23.39 -31.50 14.89
CA GLN A 225 23.52 -32.17 16.18
C GLN A 225 22.75 -33.50 16.13
N VAL A 226 23.47 -34.62 16.21
CA VAL A 226 22.90 -35.96 16.22
C VAL A 226 23.47 -36.74 17.39
N ASP A 227 22.60 -37.44 18.10
CA ASP A 227 22.97 -38.45 19.09
C ASP A 227 21.96 -39.60 18.99
N VAL A 228 22.35 -40.68 18.30
CA VAL A 228 21.46 -41.80 18.00
C VAL A 228 22.15 -43.14 18.25
N ASP A 229 21.46 -44.01 18.99
CA ASP A 229 21.78 -45.43 19.06
C ASP A 229 21.19 -46.15 17.83
N ILE A 230 22.07 -46.64 16.97
CA ILE A 230 21.68 -47.36 15.75
C ILE A 230 21.63 -48.88 15.91
N PHE A 231 21.92 -49.42 17.11
CA PHE A 231 21.87 -50.85 17.41
C PHE A 231 21.29 -51.11 18.81
N PRO A 232 19.99 -50.81 19.05
CA PRO A 232 19.39 -50.86 20.38
C PRO A 232 19.38 -52.24 21.04
N ASP A 233 19.52 -53.32 20.26
CA ASP A 233 19.50 -54.71 20.73
C ASP A 233 20.88 -55.31 21.01
N ASP A 234 21.98 -54.57 20.76
CA ASP A 234 23.35 -55.02 21.01
C ASP A 234 24.02 -54.16 22.09
N SER A 235 24.17 -54.75 23.29
CA SER A 235 24.80 -54.13 24.47
C SER A 235 26.26 -53.66 24.29
N LYS A 236 26.87 -53.91 23.12
CA LYS A 236 28.22 -53.45 22.74
C LYS A 236 28.26 -52.42 21.59
N ALA A 237 27.13 -51.93 21.08
CA ALA A 237 27.08 -51.26 19.79
C ALA A 237 26.57 -49.81 19.83
N GLY A 238 27.38 -48.88 19.29
CA GLY A 238 27.00 -48.21 18.06
C GLY A 238 26.53 -46.76 18.11
N GLN A 239 26.69 -46.00 19.19
CA GLN A 239 26.22 -44.60 19.22
C GLN A 239 26.93 -43.76 18.14
N ILE A 240 26.14 -43.07 17.32
CA ILE A 240 26.64 -42.06 16.39
C ILE A 240 26.34 -40.70 17.00
N THR A 241 27.40 -39.93 17.24
CA THR A 241 27.29 -38.52 17.60
C THR A 241 27.87 -37.64 16.50
N ILE A 242 27.12 -36.61 16.11
CA ILE A 242 27.57 -35.58 15.17
C ILE A 242 27.36 -34.24 15.84
N ASP A 243 28.41 -33.43 15.88
CA ASP A 243 28.37 -32.09 16.47
C ASP A 243 29.03 -31.11 15.49
N ILE A 244 28.23 -30.19 14.96
CA ILE A 244 28.66 -29.06 14.14
C ILE A 244 28.23 -27.77 14.81
N GLN A 245 29.22 -26.91 15.08
CA GLN A 245 29.03 -25.60 15.69
C GLN A 245 29.42 -24.52 14.70
N TYR A 246 28.54 -23.53 14.54
CA TYR A 246 28.74 -22.39 13.67
C TYR A 246 29.09 -21.15 14.47
N ASN A 247 29.97 -20.33 13.91
CA ASN A 247 30.15 -18.95 14.35
C ASN A 247 28.93 -18.09 13.98
N PRO A 248 28.75 -16.89 14.58
CA PRO A 248 27.65 -15.98 14.24
C PRO A 248 27.61 -15.59 12.75
N ASP A 249 28.75 -15.58 12.07
CA ASP A 249 28.89 -15.30 10.63
C ASP A 249 28.56 -16.52 9.74
N GLY A 250 28.20 -17.65 10.33
CA GLY A 250 27.89 -18.89 9.64
C GLY A 250 29.11 -19.77 9.29
N THR A 251 30.34 -19.34 9.57
CA THR A 251 31.50 -20.21 9.35
C THR A 251 31.52 -21.37 10.35
N VAL A 252 32.03 -22.54 9.95
CA VAL A 252 32.13 -23.71 10.83
C VAL A 252 33.24 -23.47 11.86
N ALA A 253 32.87 -23.39 13.14
CA ALA A 253 33.78 -23.24 14.26
C ALA A 253 34.37 -24.60 14.69
N TYR A 254 33.54 -25.63 14.66
CA TYR A 254 33.88 -26.99 15.05
C TYR A 254 32.97 -27.97 14.33
N SER A 255 33.50 -29.13 13.94
CA SER A 255 32.70 -30.19 13.35
C SER A 255 33.35 -31.54 13.56
N GLU A 256 32.60 -32.47 14.15
CA GLU A 256 33.05 -33.80 14.51
C GLU A 256 31.96 -34.84 14.22
N ILE A 257 32.40 -36.02 13.79
CA ILE A 257 31.61 -37.24 13.91
C ILE A 257 32.35 -38.28 14.75
N ASN A 258 31.61 -38.91 15.65
CA ASN A 258 32.12 -39.98 16.50
C ASN A 258 31.19 -41.20 16.47
N TYR A 259 31.79 -42.38 16.34
CA TYR A 259 31.14 -43.68 16.30
C TYR A 259 31.65 -44.53 17.47
N GLN A 260 30.80 -44.81 18.44
CA GLN A 260 31.19 -45.56 19.63
C GLN A 260 30.87 -47.06 19.47
N GLY A 261 31.85 -47.97 19.66
CA GLY A 261 31.63 -49.45 19.59
C GLY A 261 32.87 -50.28 19.18
N GLU A 262 32.76 -51.62 19.16
CA GLU A 262 33.84 -52.52 18.66
C GLU A 262 33.97 -52.41 17.13
N SER A 263 34.82 -51.50 16.66
CA SER A 263 35.07 -51.22 15.23
C SER A 263 35.65 -52.43 14.50
N THR A 264 35.01 -52.92 13.43
CA THR A 264 35.63 -53.89 12.52
C THR A 264 36.11 -53.31 11.20
N TRP A 265 35.60 -52.14 10.73
CA TRP A 265 36.06 -51.35 9.56
C TRP A 265 34.93 -50.39 9.12
N ALA A 266 35.16 -49.06 9.10
CA ALA A 266 34.19 -48.08 8.60
C ALA A 266 34.75 -47.34 7.38
N GLN A 267 33.89 -47.09 6.38
CA GLN A 267 34.20 -46.23 5.24
C GLN A 267 33.24 -45.04 5.23
N PHE A 268 33.75 -43.88 4.82
CA PHE A 268 32.97 -42.66 4.68
C PHE A 268 32.94 -42.21 3.23
N LEU A 269 31.76 -41.84 2.75
CA LEU A 269 31.56 -41.03 1.57
C LEU A 269 31.16 -39.64 2.04
N LEU A 270 32.00 -38.65 1.77
CA LEU A 270 31.81 -37.26 2.17
C LEU A 270 31.53 -36.42 0.92
N GLY A 271 30.62 -35.46 1.01
CA GLY A 271 30.40 -34.47 -0.04
C GLY A 271 29.69 -33.23 0.46
N SER A 272 29.47 -32.26 -0.44
CA SER A 272 28.74 -31.03 -0.18
C SER A 272 27.62 -30.80 -1.20
N TYR A 273 26.70 -29.90 -0.90
CA TYR A 273 25.68 -29.39 -1.82
C TYR A 273 25.86 -27.88 -1.98
N THR A 274 25.56 -27.34 -3.17
CA THR A 274 25.37 -25.90 -3.30
C THR A 274 24.14 -25.52 -2.47
N PRO A 275 24.22 -24.53 -1.56
CA PRO A 275 23.06 -24.02 -0.85
C PRO A 275 21.94 -23.64 -1.81
N ALA A 276 20.69 -23.61 -1.33
CA ALA A 276 19.64 -22.97 -2.12
C ALA A 276 20.03 -21.51 -2.37
N ASN A 277 20.10 -21.11 -3.63
CA ASN A 277 20.52 -19.78 -4.01
C ASN A 277 19.31 -18.96 -4.49
N TYR A 278 19.00 -17.92 -3.73
CA TYR A 278 18.03 -16.91 -4.06
C TYR A 278 18.70 -15.80 -4.87
N GLU A 279 18.19 -15.53 -6.07
CA GLU A 279 18.66 -14.43 -6.91
C GLU A 279 17.69 -13.27 -6.83
N MET A 280 18.21 -12.09 -6.51
CA MET A 280 17.45 -10.84 -6.51
C MET A 280 18.24 -9.79 -7.27
N THR A 281 17.54 -8.94 -8.00
CA THR A 281 18.13 -7.87 -8.81
C THR A 281 17.54 -6.54 -8.36
N ASN A 282 18.40 -5.59 -8.01
CA ASN A 282 18.02 -4.18 -7.93
C ASN A 282 18.50 -3.48 -9.18
N GLU A 283 17.57 -2.86 -9.89
CA GLU A 283 17.85 -2.03 -11.04
C GLU A 283 17.58 -0.58 -10.68
N TYR A 284 18.55 0.29 -10.94
CA TYR A 284 18.40 1.72 -10.72
C TYR A 284 17.29 2.26 -11.62
N ALA A 285 16.20 2.69 -10.99
CA ALA A 285 14.97 3.10 -11.64
C ALA A 285 14.39 4.29 -10.85
N PRO A 286 15.06 5.45 -10.85
CA PRO A 286 14.65 6.60 -10.07
C PRO A 286 13.29 7.09 -10.58
N ARG A 287 12.44 7.51 -9.65
CA ARG A 287 11.12 8.06 -9.97
C ARG A 287 10.97 9.46 -9.41
N GLY A 288 10.17 10.24 -10.12
CA GLY A 288 9.69 11.55 -9.70
C GLY A 288 8.17 11.53 -9.70
N TYR A 289 7.56 12.35 -8.84
CA TYR A 289 6.12 12.35 -8.65
C TYR A 289 5.59 13.78 -8.63
N TRP A 290 4.46 14.00 -9.30
CA TRP A 290 3.71 15.25 -9.22
C TRP A 290 2.22 14.95 -9.14
N THR A 291 1.55 15.54 -8.14
CA THR A 291 0.09 15.49 -8.02
C THR A 291 -0.48 16.84 -8.47
N PRO A 292 -1.13 16.93 -9.64
CA PRO A 292 -1.74 18.17 -10.11
C PRO A 292 -2.93 18.57 -9.24
N THR A 293 -3.06 19.87 -8.95
CA THR A 293 -4.15 20.42 -8.13
C THR A 293 -4.66 21.73 -8.70
N ALA A 294 -5.97 21.97 -8.57
CA ALA A 294 -6.63 23.23 -8.88
C ALA A 294 -7.77 23.50 -7.89
N ALA A 295 -8.50 24.60 -8.07
CA ALA A 295 -9.65 24.99 -7.26
C ALA A 295 -10.86 25.32 -8.14
N LYS A 296 -12.05 25.10 -7.57
CA LYS A 296 -13.34 25.39 -8.14
C LYS A 296 -14.10 26.35 -7.23
N VAL A 297 -14.61 27.42 -7.83
CA VAL A 297 -15.57 28.32 -7.20
C VAL A 297 -16.86 28.33 -8.02
N LEU A 298 -18.00 28.29 -7.34
CA LEU A 298 -19.32 28.53 -7.92
C LEU A 298 -19.96 29.71 -7.20
N THR A 299 -20.48 30.66 -7.98
CA THR A 299 -21.30 31.77 -7.46
C THR A 299 -22.78 31.54 -7.79
N GLY A 300 -23.70 32.10 -7.00
CA GLY A 300 -25.15 31.99 -7.22
C GLY A 300 -25.84 30.81 -6.52
N ARG A 301 -25.08 29.78 -6.08
CA ARG A 301 -25.55 28.74 -5.16
C ARG A 301 -24.38 27.98 -4.54
N GLU A 302 -24.68 27.07 -3.62
CA GLU A 302 -23.68 26.16 -3.04
C GLU A 302 -23.06 25.24 -4.09
N LEU A 303 -21.76 25.01 -3.95
CA LEU A 303 -20.98 24.05 -4.73
C LEU A 303 -21.21 22.64 -4.20
N ILE A 304 -21.56 21.71 -5.08
CA ILE A 304 -21.78 20.30 -4.73
C ILE A 304 -20.54 19.49 -5.15
N ALA A 305 -20.09 18.57 -4.29
CA ALA A 305 -18.98 17.67 -4.62
C ALA A 305 -19.32 16.81 -5.85
N GLY A 306 -18.34 16.63 -6.74
CA GLY A 306 -18.48 15.82 -7.94
C GLY A 306 -19.28 16.48 -9.08
N GLU A 307 -19.74 17.73 -8.91
CA GLU A 307 -20.65 18.38 -9.86
C GLU A 307 -19.95 18.87 -11.14
N PHE A 308 -18.71 19.33 -11.02
CA PHE A 308 -17.90 19.83 -12.13
C PHE A 308 -16.74 18.89 -12.42
N SER A 309 -16.49 18.66 -13.71
CA SER A 309 -15.45 17.77 -14.22
C SER A 309 -14.32 18.54 -14.88
N PHE A 310 -13.10 18.08 -14.67
CA PHE A 310 -11.88 18.68 -15.15
C PHE A 310 -11.01 17.64 -15.85
N GLU A 311 -10.25 18.09 -16.83
CA GLU A 311 -9.31 17.27 -17.58
C GLU A 311 -7.94 17.92 -17.57
N ILE A 312 -6.91 17.09 -17.47
CA ILE A 312 -5.52 17.50 -17.63
C ILE A 312 -4.95 16.86 -18.90
N TYR A 313 -4.27 17.67 -19.70
CA TYR A 313 -3.62 17.28 -20.94
C TYR A 313 -2.13 17.59 -20.86
N GLU A 314 -1.31 16.70 -21.37
CA GLU A 314 0.08 17.00 -21.73
C GLU A 314 0.12 17.56 -23.15
N ILE A 315 0.99 18.55 -23.39
CA ILE A 315 1.21 19.16 -24.70
C ILE A 315 2.46 18.52 -25.31
N ILE A 316 2.24 17.66 -26.29
CA ILE A 316 3.31 16.94 -27.00
C ILE A 316 3.26 17.36 -28.45
N ASP A 317 4.36 17.92 -28.96
CA ASP A 317 4.47 18.43 -30.34
C ASP A 317 3.34 19.41 -30.75
N GLY A 318 2.81 20.15 -29.78
CA GLY A 318 1.70 21.09 -29.97
C GLY A 318 0.30 20.47 -29.95
N GLU A 319 0.19 19.15 -29.72
CA GLU A 319 -1.09 18.44 -29.57
C GLU A 319 -1.40 18.17 -28.09
N ARG A 320 -2.69 18.19 -27.74
CA ARG A 320 -3.17 17.88 -26.39
C ARG A 320 -3.43 16.38 -26.26
N VAL A 321 -2.68 15.72 -25.38
CA VAL A 321 -2.85 14.30 -25.03
C VAL A 321 -3.41 14.23 -23.61
N ARG A 322 -4.63 13.70 -23.45
CA ARG A 322 -5.31 13.62 -22.15
C ARG A 322 -4.59 12.64 -21.24
N VAL A 323 -4.16 13.09 -20.05
CA VAL A 323 -3.43 12.27 -19.07
C VAL A 323 -4.22 12.04 -17.78
N GLY A 324 -5.34 12.73 -17.57
CA GLY A 324 -6.16 12.50 -16.39
C GLY A 324 -7.46 13.28 -16.35
N THR A 325 -8.28 12.94 -15.36
CA THR A 325 -9.56 13.59 -15.03
C THR A 325 -9.69 13.78 -13.53
N ALA A 326 -10.44 14.80 -13.11
CA ALA A 326 -10.82 15.00 -11.72
C ALA A 326 -12.20 15.65 -11.65
N THR A 327 -12.80 15.65 -10.46
CA THR A 327 -13.98 16.45 -10.12
C THR A 327 -13.69 17.33 -8.93
N ASN A 328 -14.49 18.38 -8.71
CA ASN A 328 -14.34 19.20 -7.50
C ASN A 328 -14.82 18.45 -6.24
N ASN A 329 -14.17 18.71 -5.12
CA ASN A 329 -14.67 18.38 -3.78
C ASN A 329 -15.68 19.44 -3.30
N ALA A 330 -16.32 19.19 -2.15
CA ALA A 330 -17.29 20.11 -1.55
C ALA A 330 -16.67 21.46 -1.15
N ASP A 331 -15.39 21.46 -0.76
CA ASP A 331 -14.60 22.66 -0.45
C ASP A 331 -14.05 23.38 -1.70
N GLY A 332 -14.32 22.82 -2.89
CA GLY A 332 -13.84 23.34 -4.17
C GLY A 332 -12.45 22.86 -4.56
N THR A 333 -11.74 22.06 -3.75
CA THR A 333 -10.45 21.50 -4.18
C THR A 333 -10.61 20.52 -5.34
N ILE A 334 -9.65 20.50 -6.25
CA ILE A 334 -9.57 19.56 -7.37
C ILE A 334 -8.20 18.88 -7.28
N THR A 335 -8.18 17.56 -7.15
CA THR A 335 -6.95 16.75 -7.09
C THR A 335 -6.99 15.69 -8.17
N PHE A 336 -5.97 15.64 -9.02
CA PHE A 336 -5.80 14.62 -10.04
C PHE A 336 -4.99 13.43 -9.51
N GLU A 337 -5.02 12.31 -10.24
CA GLU A 337 -4.08 11.22 -9.99
C GLU A 337 -2.62 11.69 -10.14
N GLN A 338 -1.73 11.09 -9.35
CA GLN A 338 -0.32 11.40 -9.36
C GLN A 338 0.31 10.98 -10.70
N ILE A 339 1.03 11.90 -11.33
CA ILE A 339 1.83 11.65 -12.52
C ILE A 339 3.22 11.18 -12.07
N VAL A 340 3.67 10.07 -12.64
CA VAL A 340 4.95 9.41 -12.33
C VAL A 340 5.92 9.66 -13.48
N TYR A 341 7.10 10.18 -13.16
CA TYR A 341 8.19 10.41 -14.10
C TYR A 341 9.32 9.39 -13.88
N THR A 342 9.96 9.00 -14.97
CA THR A 342 11.07 8.05 -15.06
C THR A 342 12.31 8.74 -15.64
N PRO A 343 13.48 8.08 -15.73
CA PRO A 343 14.66 8.67 -16.35
C PRO A 343 14.45 9.16 -17.78
N GLU A 344 13.54 8.53 -18.53
CA GLU A 344 13.25 8.89 -19.91
C GLU A 344 12.51 10.23 -20.02
N ASP A 345 11.88 10.66 -18.92
CA ASP A 345 11.11 11.90 -18.82
C ASP A 345 11.92 13.06 -18.25
N ILE A 346 13.25 12.95 -18.16
CA ILE A 346 14.09 14.08 -17.75
C ILE A 346 13.98 15.19 -18.80
N GLY A 347 13.53 16.36 -18.37
CA GLY A 347 13.27 17.46 -19.28
C GLY A 347 12.21 18.42 -18.77
N THR A 348 11.57 19.12 -19.70
CA THR A 348 10.47 20.04 -19.44
C THR A 348 9.23 19.53 -20.14
N HIS A 349 8.13 19.44 -19.38
CA HIS A 349 6.82 19.02 -19.85
C HIS A 349 5.84 20.18 -19.67
N GLU A 350 4.95 20.37 -20.63
CA GLU A 350 3.90 21.37 -20.59
C GLU A 350 2.55 20.68 -20.47
N TYR A 351 1.74 21.10 -19.50
CA TYR A 351 0.39 20.60 -19.29
C TYR A 351 -0.62 21.73 -19.35
N VAL A 352 -1.87 21.38 -19.59
CA VAL A 352 -3.02 22.28 -19.49
C VAL A 352 -4.17 21.58 -18.79
N ILE A 353 -4.72 22.24 -17.77
CA ILE A 353 -5.94 21.82 -17.07
C ILE A 353 -7.10 22.66 -17.58
N VAL A 354 -8.21 22.00 -17.91
CA VAL A 354 -9.44 22.63 -18.42
C VAL A 354 -10.66 22.11 -17.68
N GLU A 355 -11.70 22.95 -17.58
CA GLU A 355 -13.03 22.52 -17.17
C GLU A 355 -13.81 21.96 -18.35
N VAL A 356 -14.51 20.85 -18.12
CA VAL A 356 -15.40 20.24 -19.11
C VAL A 356 -16.82 20.78 -18.91
N SER A 357 -17.44 21.29 -19.98
CA SER A 357 -18.83 21.74 -19.93
C SER A 357 -19.77 20.56 -19.69
N GLY A 358 -20.44 20.56 -18.52
CA GLY A 358 -21.39 19.53 -18.10
C GLY A 358 -22.84 19.77 -18.55
N GLY A 359 -23.12 20.91 -19.19
CA GLY A 359 -24.45 21.24 -19.72
C GLY A 359 -25.53 21.51 -18.68
N LEU A 360 -25.16 21.79 -17.42
CA LEU A 360 -26.11 22.16 -16.37
C LEU A 360 -26.81 23.48 -16.73
N GLY A 361 -28.14 23.48 -16.70
CA GLY A 361 -28.93 24.68 -17.00
C GLY A 361 -28.67 25.80 -15.99
N GLY A 362 -28.54 27.03 -16.49
CA GLY A 362 -28.28 28.21 -15.67
C GLY A 362 -26.82 28.37 -15.22
N VAL A 363 -25.91 27.45 -15.60
CA VAL A 363 -24.49 27.55 -15.28
C VAL A 363 -23.71 28.14 -16.45
N GLU A 364 -22.94 29.20 -16.20
CA GLU A 364 -21.86 29.63 -17.09
C GLU A 364 -20.55 28.97 -16.63
N TYR A 365 -19.95 28.20 -17.53
CA TYR A 365 -18.73 27.44 -17.26
C TYR A 365 -17.48 28.28 -17.52
N SER A 366 -16.42 28.01 -16.76
CA SER A 366 -15.13 28.68 -16.91
C SER A 366 -14.49 28.33 -18.25
N GLU A 367 -14.07 29.33 -19.02
CA GLU A 367 -13.23 29.15 -20.22
C GLU A 367 -11.72 29.25 -19.89
N THR A 368 -11.37 29.46 -18.63
CA THR A 368 -9.97 29.50 -18.17
C THR A 368 -9.25 28.20 -18.51
N GLU A 369 -8.02 28.34 -18.98
CA GLU A 369 -7.06 27.24 -19.09
C GLU A 369 -5.92 27.52 -18.11
N ILE A 370 -5.53 26.50 -17.33
CA ILE A 370 -4.40 26.59 -16.42
C ILE A 370 -3.24 25.83 -17.05
N PHE A 371 -2.21 26.55 -17.47
CA PHE A 371 -0.98 25.96 -17.99
C PHE A 371 -0.06 25.57 -16.84
N VAL A 372 0.65 24.46 -16.98
CA VAL A 372 1.63 24.00 -16.01
C VAL A 372 2.91 23.62 -16.72
N THR A 373 4.03 24.24 -16.35
CA THR A 373 5.36 23.82 -16.77
C THR A 373 5.97 22.95 -15.67
N VAL A 374 6.23 21.68 -15.98
CA VAL A 374 6.87 20.73 -15.07
C VAL A 374 8.29 20.49 -15.52
N VAL A 375 9.26 20.75 -14.64
CA VAL A 375 10.68 20.47 -14.87
C VAL A 375 11.07 19.25 -14.06
N VAL A 376 11.51 18.21 -14.76
CA VAL A 376 11.97 16.93 -14.20
C VAL A 376 13.48 16.85 -14.35
N GLY A 377 14.19 16.54 -13.27
CA GLY A 377 15.64 16.40 -13.29
C GLY A 377 16.17 15.47 -12.20
N PRO A 378 17.46 15.12 -12.24
CA PRO A 378 18.08 14.35 -11.17
C PRO A 378 18.06 15.14 -9.86
N THR A 379 17.88 14.46 -8.74
CA THR A 379 18.08 15.05 -7.41
C THR A 379 19.57 14.91 -7.02
N GLU A 380 20.26 16.02 -6.75
CA GLU A 380 21.67 15.95 -6.34
C GLU A 380 21.83 15.12 -5.05
N GLY A 381 22.66 14.08 -5.13
CA GLY A 381 22.96 13.21 -3.98
C GLY A 381 21.83 12.27 -3.55
N SER A 382 20.71 12.19 -4.30
CA SER A 382 19.57 11.32 -4.01
C SER A 382 19.28 10.37 -5.18
N PRO A 383 18.83 9.13 -4.93
CA PRO A 383 18.44 8.18 -5.98
C PRO A 383 17.04 8.47 -6.59
N THR A 384 16.50 9.66 -6.40
CA THR A 384 15.17 10.09 -6.89
C THR A 384 15.27 11.13 -8.00
N LEU A 385 14.15 11.43 -8.65
CA LEU A 385 14.02 12.59 -9.53
C LEU A 385 13.35 13.75 -8.80
N THR A 386 13.85 14.96 -9.04
CA THR A 386 13.21 16.20 -8.63
C THR A 386 12.17 16.57 -9.66
N VAL A 387 10.94 16.88 -9.21
CA VAL A 387 9.85 17.35 -10.08
C VAL A 387 9.34 18.69 -9.56
N THR A 388 9.46 19.74 -10.38
CA THR A 388 9.04 21.09 -10.04
C THR A 388 7.96 21.57 -11.00
N ALA A 389 6.75 21.81 -10.49
CA ALA A 389 5.62 22.29 -11.27
C ALA A 389 5.37 23.79 -11.03
N THR A 390 5.36 24.58 -12.11
CA THR A 390 5.02 26.01 -12.11
C THR A 390 3.70 26.20 -12.85
N TYR A 391 2.75 26.92 -12.26
CA TYR A 391 1.41 27.12 -12.81
C TYR A 391 1.27 28.54 -13.37
N GLU A 392 0.58 28.69 -14.50
CA GLU A 392 0.21 29.96 -15.10
C GLU A 392 -1.27 29.92 -15.53
N PRO A 393 -2.12 30.82 -15.01
CA PRO A 393 -1.82 31.84 -14.00
C PRO A 393 -1.51 31.27 -12.62
N ASP A 394 -0.80 32.05 -11.78
CA ASP A 394 -0.51 31.70 -10.38
C ASP A 394 -1.77 31.31 -9.58
N HIS A 395 -2.93 31.86 -9.97
CA HIS A 395 -4.23 31.52 -9.40
C HIS A 395 -4.87 30.32 -10.13
N LYS A 396 -4.87 29.17 -9.48
CA LYS A 396 -5.30 27.88 -10.04
C LYS A 396 -6.83 27.66 -9.97
N THR A 397 -7.65 28.66 -10.25
CA THR A 397 -9.09 28.62 -9.94
C THR A 397 -9.96 28.69 -11.20
N PHE A 398 -10.84 27.71 -11.36
CA PHE A 398 -11.97 27.75 -12.29
C PHE A 398 -13.18 28.38 -11.59
N SER A 399 -13.80 29.38 -12.21
CA SER A 399 -14.93 30.10 -11.62
C SER A 399 -16.17 29.96 -12.50
N ASN A 400 -17.23 29.37 -11.95
CA ASN A 400 -18.54 29.35 -12.60
C ASN A 400 -19.51 30.32 -11.94
N SER A 401 -20.52 30.71 -12.69
CA SER A 401 -21.70 31.39 -12.18
C SER A 401 -22.93 30.53 -12.38
N TYR A 402 -23.86 30.58 -11.43
CA TYR A 402 -25.20 30.06 -11.56
C TYR A 402 -26.19 31.22 -11.56
N SER A 403 -27.12 31.21 -12.51
CA SER A 403 -28.23 32.14 -12.57
C SER A 403 -29.52 31.40 -12.92
N ALA A 404 -30.64 31.86 -12.34
CA ALA A 404 -31.97 31.39 -12.68
C ALA A 404 -32.92 32.58 -12.73
N THR A 405 -33.84 32.53 -13.70
CA THR A 405 -34.94 33.49 -13.80
C THR A 405 -36.25 32.75 -13.95
N GLY A 406 -37.32 33.35 -13.43
CA GLY A 406 -38.67 32.82 -13.53
C GLY A 406 -39.67 33.94 -13.73
N SER A 407 -40.84 33.60 -14.26
CA SER A 407 -41.95 34.55 -14.33
C SER A 407 -43.27 33.88 -14.03
N TRP A 408 -44.16 34.65 -13.40
CA TRP A 408 -45.51 34.23 -13.08
C TRP A 408 -46.50 35.32 -13.46
N THR A 409 -47.67 34.92 -13.93
CA THR A 409 -48.80 35.83 -14.16
C THR A 409 -50.06 35.17 -13.61
N PRO A 410 -50.79 35.83 -12.70
CA PRO A 410 -52.01 35.26 -12.17
C PRO A 410 -53.10 35.18 -13.23
N GLU A 411 -53.89 34.11 -13.19
CA GLU A 411 -55.06 33.94 -14.05
C GLU A 411 -56.34 34.24 -13.26
N VAL A 412 -57.00 35.36 -13.57
CA VAL A 412 -58.23 35.80 -12.92
C VAL A 412 -59.33 36.02 -13.94
N THR A 413 -60.56 35.69 -13.58
CA THR A 413 -61.75 35.94 -14.41
C THR A 413 -62.74 36.81 -13.64
N LYS A 414 -63.11 37.96 -14.19
CA LYS A 414 -64.20 38.78 -13.68
C LYS A 414 -65.53 38.24 -14.16
N VAL A 415 -66.42 38.01 -13.20
CA VAL A 415 -67.82 37.69 -13.45
C VAL A 415 -68.67 38.89 -13.04
N LEU A 416 -69.54 39.33 -13.94
CA LEU A 416 -70.55 40.36 -13.67
C LEU A 416 -71.94 39.76 -13.87
N THR A 417 -72.81 39.95 -12.89
CA THR A 417 -74.23 39.57 -12.98
C THR A 417 -75.09 40.80 -13.26
N GLY A 418 -76.29 40.59 -13.79
CA GLY A 418 -77.26 41.68 -14.06
C GLY A 418 -77.13 42.37 -15.43
N ARG A 419 -76.00 42.21 -16.14
CA ARG A 419 -75.85 42.59 -17.57
C ARG A 419 -74.59 41.97 -18.19
N ALA A 420 -74.44 42.14 -19.49
CA ALA A 420 -73.19 41.80 -20.19
C ALA A 420 -72.01 42.64 -19.67
N LEU A 421 -70.87 41.96 -19.50
CA LEU A 421 -69.58 42.54 -19.19
C LEU A 421 -68.99 43.25 -20.42
N ARG A 422 -68.40 44.42 -20.23
CA ARG A 422 -67.71 45.14 -21.32
C ARG A 422 -66.21 44.97 -21.21
N ASP A 423 -65.56 44.98 -22.37
CA ASP A 423 -64.11 44.98 -22.48
C ASP A 423 -63.50 46.19 -21.76
N GLY A 424 -62.50 45.95 -20.93
CA GLY A 424 -61.77 46.98 -20.18
C GLY A 424 -62.54 47.66 -19.04
N GLU A 425 -63.71 47.15 -18.66
CA GLU A 425 -64.63 47.81 -17.73
C GLU A 425 -64.18 47.79 -16.26
N PHE A 426 -63.52 46.71 -15.83
CA PHE A 426 -63.02 46.49 -14.48
C PHE A 426 -61.49 46.39 -14.49
N SER A 427 -60.88 46.97 -13.46
CA SER A 427 -59.41 46.99 -13.29
C SER A 427 -59.04 46.28 -12.00
N PHE A 428 -57.91 45.57 -12.03
CA PHE A 428 -57.40 44.74 -10.94
C PHE A 428 -55.94 45.09 -10.67
N GLU A 429 -55.54 44.97 -9.42
CA GLU A 429 -54.16 45.13 -8.96
C GLU A 429 -53.68 43.82 -8.34
N VAL A 430 -52.50 43.37 -8.74
CA VAL A 430 -51.73 42.36 -7.99
C VAL A 430 -50.80 43.10 -7.06
N ARG A 431 -50.82 42.72 -5.79
CA ARG A 431 -50.05 43.36 -4.73
C ARG A 431 -49.20 42.37 -3.97
N GLU A 432 -47.99 42.77 -3.63
CA GLU A 432 -47.13 42.11 -2.65
C GLU A 432 -47.01 43.03 -1.44
N GLY A 433 -47.64 42.63 -0.33
CA GLY A 433 -47.91 43.57 0.75
C GLY A 433 -48.74 44.78 0.28
N ASP A 434 -48.23 45.99 0.49
CA ASP A 434 -48.89 47.25 0.13
C ASP A 434 -48.52 47.77 -1.27
N GLU A 435 -47.55 47.14 -1.94
CA GLU A 435 -47.06 47.57 -3.26
C GLU A 435 -47.89 46.97 -4.39
N VAL A 436 -48.23 47.77 -5.42
CA VAL A 436 -48.87 47.30 -6.65
C VAL A 436 -47.78 46.90 -7.64
N ILE A 437 -47.67 45.61 -7.92
CA ILE A 437 -46.60 45.05 -8.76
C ILE A 437 -47.08 44.70 -10.18
N SER A 438 -48.39 44.57 -10.38
CA SER A 438 -48.97 44.37 -11.70
C SER A 438 -50.43 44.84 -11.74
N THR A 439 -50.91 45.24 -12.91
CA THR A 439 -52.30 45.66 -13.10
C THR A 439 -52.91 44.97 -14.29
N GLY A 440 -54.22 44.73 -14.24
CA GLY A 440 -54.94 44.06 -15.31
C GLY A 440 -56.34 44.60 -15.52
N ARG A 441 -56.90 44.32 -16.69
CA ARG A 441 -58.31 44.59 -16.99
C ARG A 441 -58.99 43.38 -17.57
N ASN A 442 -60.28 43.24 -17.31
CA ASN A 442 -61.08 42.17 -17.91
C ASN A 442 -61.29 42.43 -19.40
N ASP A 443 -61.37 41.36 -20.19
CA ASP A 443 -61.92 41.42 -21.55
C ASP A 443 -63.44 41.22 -21.57
N ALA A 444 -64.06 41.25 -22.75
CA ALA A 444 -65.51 41.01 -22.92
C ALA A 444 -65.98 39.61 -22.46
N THR A 445 -65.06 38.65 -22.29
CA THR A 445 -65.33 37.30 -21.78
C THR A 445 -65.10 37.18 -20.27
N GLY A 446 -64.50 38.21 -19.66
CA GLY A 446 -64.16 38.26 -18.24
C GLY A 446 -62.70 37.96 -17.93
N LYS A 447 -61.90 37.47 -18.87
CA LYS A 447 -60.49 37.15 -18.60
C LYS A 447 -59.71 38.42 -18.28
N VAL A 448 -58.99 38.43 -17.16
CA VAL A 448 -58.12 39.54 -16.78
C VAL A 448 -56.71 39.25 -17.28
N THR A 449 -56.12 40.21 -18.01
CA THR A 449 -54.73 40.12 -18.46
C THR A 449 -53.88 41.11 -17.65
N PHE A 450 -52.94 40.58 -16.87
CA PHE A 450 -52.03 41.38 -16.03
C PHE A 450 -50.73 41.70 -16.75
N GLN A 451 -50.28 42.95 -16.65
CA GLN A 451 -49.00 43.41 -17.17
C GLN A 451 -48.34 44.42 -16.22
N PRO A 452 -47.02 44.34 -15.98
CA PRO A 452 -46.09 43.29 -16.46
C PRO A 452 -46.33 41.93 -15.77
N SER A 453 -45.71 40.86 -16.27
CA SER A 453 -45.55 39.61 -15.52
C SER A 453 -44.70 39.86 -14.27
N ILE A 454 -44.88 39.03 -13.25
CA ILE A 454 -44.08 39.06 -12.02
C ILE A 454 -42.84 38.23 -12.29
N GLU A 455 -41.68 38.87 -12.30
CA GLU A 455 -40.39 38.25 -12.58
C GLU A 455 -39.67 37.89 -11.28
N TYR A 456 -38.88 36.83 -11.31
CA TYR A 456 -38.08 36.33 -10.18
C TYR A 456 -36.65 36.05 -10.64
N THR A 457 -35.73 36.24 -9.70
CA THR A 457 -34.30 35.96 -9.80
C THR A 457 -33.87 35.05 -8.64
N LEU A 458 -32.56 34.80 -8.52
CA LEU A 458 -32.04 34.06 -7.36
C LEU A 458 -32.24 34.79 -6.03
N ASP A 459 -32.30 36.12 -6.04
CA ASP A 459 -32.55 36.91 -4.83
C ASP A 459 -34.00 36.76 -4.34
N ASP A 460 -34.90 36.28 -5.21
CA ASP A 460 -36.32 36.04 -4.93
C ASP A 460 -36.60 34.57 -4.57
N VAL A 461 -35.58 33.78 -4.23
CA VAL A 461 -35.77 32.39 -3.78
C VAL A 461 -36.47 32.40 -2.41
N GLY A 462 -37.71 31.92 -2.40
CA GLY A 462 -38.50 31.84 -1.18
C GLY A 462 -39.99 31.66 -1.46
N THR A 463 -40.79 31.83 -0.41
CA THR A 463 -42.25 31.85 -0.54
C THR A 463 -42.73 33.28 -0.63
N HIS A 464 -43.42 33.62 -1.71
CA HIS A 464 -44.06 34.91 -1.91
C HIS A 464 -45.57 34.82 -1.65
N SER A 465 -46.16 35.91 -1.15
CA SER A 465 -47.60 36.01 -0.89
C SER A 465 -48.17 37.22 -1.60
N TYR A 466 -49.09 36.96 -2.54
CA TYR A 466 -49.73 37.98 -3.34
C TYR A 466 -51.20 38.12 -3.00
N THR A 467 -51.71 39.35 -3.06
CA THR A 467 -53.14 39.64 -3.01
C THR A 467 -53.57 40.21 -4.35
N ILE A 468 -54.74 39.79 -4.85
CA ILE A 468 -55.32 40.35 -6.07
C ILE A 468 -56.60 41.07 -5.65
N ARG A 469 -56.69 42.34 -6.03
CA ARG A 469 -57.77 43.23 -5.60
C ARG A 469 -58.46 43.85 -6.79
N GLU A 470 -59.79 43.91 -6.76
CA GLU A 470 -60.56 44.71 -7.71
C GLU A 470 -60.53 46.19 -7.32
N VAL A 471 -60.21 47.06 -8.28
CA VAL A 471 -60.16 48.50 -8.05
C VAL A 471 -61.57 49.09 -8.20
N ASN A 472 -62.00 49.85 -7.19
CA ASN A 472 -63.30 50.51 -7.23
C ASN A 472 -63.36 51.58 -8.33
N GLY A 473 -64.10 51.28 -9.40
CA GLY A 473 -64.33 52.17 -10.54
C GLY A 473 -65.48 53.16 -10.37
N ASN A 474 -66.12 53.22 -9.19
CA ASN A 474 -67.28 54.06 -8.85
C ASN A 474 -68.49 53.90 -9.80
N LEU A 475 -68.70 52.70 -10.36
CA LEU A 475 -69.91 52.41 -11.14
C LEU A 475 -71.10 52.25 -10.20
N GLY A 476 -72.11 53.10 -10.37
CA GLY A 476 -73.33 53.03 -9.56
C GLY A 476 -74.05 51.69 -9.70
N GLY A 477 -74.39 51.07 -8.57
CA GLY A 477 -75.11 49.79 -8.52
C GLY A 477 -74.25 48.53 -8.66
N VAL A 478 -72.92 48.66 -8.57
CA VAL A 478 -71.97 47.54 -8.59
C VAL A 478 -71.33 47.37 -7.21
N GLU A 479 -71.34 46.15 -6.69
CA GLU A 479 -70.52 45.74 -5.54
C GLU A 479 -69.19 45.19 -6.06
N TYR A 480 -68.08 45.64 -5.47
CA TYR A 480 -66.72 45.32 -5.89
C TYR A 480 -66.07 44.35 -4.90
N ASP A 481 -65.25 43.44 -5.41
CA ASP A 481 -64.49 42.48 -4.61
C ASP A 481 -63.20 43.16 -4.10
N ILE A 482 -63.30 43.84 -2.94
CA ILE A 482 -62.26 44.72 -2.39
C ILE A 482 -61.17 44.02 -1.59
#